data_AF-A0A4P6ZBV2-F1
#
_entry.id   AF-A0A4P6ZBV2-F1
#
_cell.length_a   1.000
_cell.length_b   1.000
_cell.length_c   1.000
_cell.angle_alpha   90.00
_cell.angle_beta   90.00
_cell.angle_gamma   90.00
#
_symmetry.space_group_name_H-M   'P 1'
#
loop_
_entity.id
_entity.type
_entity.pdbx_description
1 polymer ?
#
loop_
_entity_poly.entity_id
_entity_poly.type
_entity_poly.pdbx_seq_one_letter_code
_entity_poly.pdbx_strand_id
1 'polypeptide(L)'
;MAVTYYLTSIGKAEVYPFYSWKLFSKPFGSTTEDKIFRIYGLENKRLVLIMNFDQEAYDGNTKFSIINLYGKNIKMNIDKEQNLKKLRNFAKITAPQFSKYILVEESFNFQKINEEKIKINQEIITEF
;
A
#
# COMPACT_ATOMS: atom_id res chain seq x y z
N MET A 1 15.38 6.46 19.15
CA MET A 1 15.54 7.59 18.20
C MET A 1 14.24 7.72 17.43
N ALA A 2 13.56 8.87 17.50
CA ALA A 2 12.38 9.12 16.68
C ALA A 2 12.84 9.49 15.27
N VAL A 3 12.56 8.64 14.28
CA VAL A 3 12.88 8.93 12.88
C VAL A 3 11.66 9.62 12.26
N THR A 4 11.81 10.89 11.91
CA THR A 4 10.78 11.67 11.22
C THR A 4 10.93 11.46 9.72
N TYR A 5 9.94 10.83 9.09
CA TYR A 5 9.90 10.61 7.65
C TYR A 5 9.02 11.67 6.98
N TYR A 6 9.46 12.23 5.85
CA TYR A 6 8.64 13.13 5.04
C TYR A 6 7.99 12.33 3.91
N LEU A 7 6.67 12.12 4.02
CA LEU A 7 5.86 11.58 2.94
C LEU A 7 5.79 12.63 1.83
N THR A 8 6.48 12.36 0.72
CA THR A 8 6.43 13.21 -0.47
C THR A 8 5.65 12.42 -1.50
N SER A 9 4.32 12.54 -1.48
CA SER A 9 3.49 12.01 -2.56
C SER A 9 3.70 12.89 -3.80
N ILE A 10 4.77 12.63 -4.56
CA ILE A 10 4.94 13.22 -5.89
C ILE A 10 4.02 12.43 -6.81
N GLY A 11 2.76 12.87 -6.86
CA GLY A 11 1.68 12.23 -7.60
C GLY A 11 0.35 12.73 -7.10
N LYS A 12 -0.67 12.80 -7.98
CA LYS A 12 -2.05 13.00 -7.52
C LYS A 12 -2.35 11.93 -6.46
N ALA A 13 -3.22 12.23 -5.49
CA ALA A 13 -3.74 11.21 -4.59
C ALA A 13 -4.45 10.14 -5.42
N GLU A 14 -3.70 9.16 -5.92
CA GLU A 14 -4.22 8.03 -6.66
C GLU A 14 -4.84 7.10 -5.65
N VAL A 15 -6.03 7.48 -5.20
CA VAL A 15 -7.01 6.48 -4.81
C VAL A 15 -7.19 5.65 -6.07
N TYR A 16 -6.81 4.38 -5.99
CA TYR A 16 -6.91 3.42 -7.07
C TYR A 16 -8.14 2.55 -6.76
N PRO A 17 -9.37 3.08 -6.91
CA PRO A 17 -10.58 2.40 -6.44
C PRO A 17 -11.01 1.27 -7.39
N PHE A 18 -10.42 1.17 -8.57
CA PHE A 18 -10.82 0.24 -9.63
C PHE A 18 -9.72 -0.79 -9.91
N TYR A 19 -9.56 -1.72 -8.98
CA TYR A 19 -9.08 -3.05 -9.38
C TYR A 19 -10.24 -3.75 -10.07
N SER A 20 -10.02 -4.32 -11.26
CA SER A 20 -11.09 -4.92 -12.07
C SER A 20 -11.91 -5.95 -11.28
N TRP A 21 -11.27 -6.73 -10.40
CA TRP A 21 -11.95 -7.70 -9.53
C TRP A 21 -12.76 -7.07 -8.37
N LYS A 22 -12.43 -5.84 -7.92
CA LYS A 22 -13.22 -5.12 -6.90
C LYS A 22 -14.58 -4.69 -7.44
N LEU A 23 -14.70 -4.43 -8.75
CA LEU A 23 -15.99 -4.15 -9.40
C LEU A 23 -16.99 -5.31 -9.26
N PHE A 24 -16.49 -6.55 -9.09
CA PHE A 24 -17.31 -7.77 -9.07
C PHE A 24 -17.45 -8.41 -7.67
N SER A 25 -16.64 -8.01 -6.69
CA SER A 25 -16.56 -8.68 -5.37
C SER A 25 -17.20 -7.90 -4.22
N LYS A 26 -17.43 -6.60 -4.39
CA LYS A 26 -18.20 -5.79 -3.43
C LYS A 26 -19.10 -4.84 -4.22
N PRO A 27 -20.44 -4.92 -4.13
CA PRO A 27 -21.27 -3.85 -4.63
C PRO A 27 -20.84 -2.56 -3.93
N PHE A 28 -20.47 -1.53 -4.70
CA PHE A 28 -20.12 -0.22 -4.16
C PHE A 28 -21.26 0.25 -3.23
N GLY A 29 -20.96 0.45 -1.94
CA GLY A 29 -21.93 0.94 -0.95
C GLY A 29 -22.06 0.15 0.35
N SER A 30 -21.42 -1.02 0.51
CA SER A 30 -21.55 -1.80 1.76
C SER A 30 -20.69 -1.30 2.93
N THR A 31 -19.62 -0.54 2.68
CA THR A 31 -18.76 0.04 3.71
C THR A 31 -18.41 1.50 3.40
N THR A 32 -18.48 2.36 4.41
CA THR A 32 -18.15 3.81 4.30
C THR A 32 -16.64 4.08 4.23
N GLU A 33 -15.81 3.14 4.70
CA GLU A 33 -14.36 3.25 4.72
C GLU A 33 -13.74 2.00 4.08
N ASP A 34 -12.69 2.17 3.27
CA ASP A 34 -11.79 1.09 2.86
C ASP A 34 -10.45 1.22 3.55
N LYS A 35 -9.78 0.09 3.67
CA LYS A 35 -8.41 0.00 4.16
C LYS A 35 -7.58 -0.78 3.15
N ILE A 36 -6.46 -0.20 2.74
CA ILE A 36 -5.51 -0.83 1.83
C ILE A 36 -4.11 -0.77 2.39
N PHE A 37 -3.28 -1.74 2.04
CA PHE A 37 -1.87 -1.72 2.39
C PHE A 37 -1.04 -1.24 1.20
N ARG A 38 -0.04 -0.39 1.47
CA ARG A 38 0.92 0.10 0.50
C ARG A 38 2.35 -0.06 1.02
N ILE A 39 3.29 -0.22 0.09
CA ILE A 39 4.72 -0.21 0.40
C ILE A 39 5.32 1.11 -0.10
N TYR A 40 6.06 1.77 0.79
CA TYR A 40 6.87 2.94 0.48
C TYR A 40 8.35 2.56 0.53
N GLY A 41 9.12 3.02 -0.45
CA GLY A 41 10.57 2.98 -0.43
C GLY A 41 11.15 4.23 0.24
N LEU A 42 12.26 4.10 0.96
CA LEU A 42 12.98 5.25 1.51
C LEU A 42 14.08 5.70 0.56
N GLU A 43 14.03 6.95 0.13
CA GLU A 43 15.06 7.61 -0.69
C GLU A 43 15.38 8.98 -0.11
N ASN A 44 16.63 9.23 0.29
CA ASN A 44 17.08 10.53 0.82
C ASN A 44 16.16 11.11 1.93
N LYS A 45 15.72 10.26 2.87
CA LYS A 45 14.76 10.57 3.96
C LYS A 45 13.32 10.90 3.53
N ARG A 46 13.00 10.73 2.24
CA ARG A 46 11.65 10.85 1.69
C ARG A 46 11.05 9.47 1.47
N LEU A 47 9.76 9.34 1.77
CA LEU A 47 9.00 8.15 1.43
C LEU A 47 8.43 8.29 0.03
N VAL A 48 8.79 7.36 -0.83
CA VAL A 48 8.36 7.26 -2.22
C VAL A 48 7.42 6.07 -2.32
N LEU A 49 6.20 6.29 -2.79
CA LEU A 49 5.24 5.22 -2.99
C LEU A 49 5.76 4.26 -4.08
N ILE A 50 5.82 2.96 -3.79
CA ILE A 50 6.10 1.95 -4.80
C ILE A 50 4.81 1.68 -5.56
N MET A 51 4.76 2.16 -6.80
CA MET A 51 3.56 2.06 -7.65
C MET A 51 3.32 0.63 -8.13
N ASN A 52 2.06 0.21 -8.14
CA ASN A 52 1.63 -1.10 -8.63
C ASN A 52 1.42 -1.09 -10.16
N PHE A 53 2.32 -0.48 -10.93
CA PHE A 53 2.23 -0.58 -12.39
C PHE A 53 2.70 -1.94 -12.88
N ASP A 54 2.20 -2.33 -14.05
CA ASP A 54 2.59 -3.58 -14.71
C ASP A 54 4.10 -3.56 -14.95
N GLN A 55 4.76 -4.59 -14.42
CA GLN A 55 6.13 -4.94 -14.76
C GLN A 55 6.12 -6.38 -15.26
N GLU A 56 7.14 -6.78 -16.03
CA GLU A 56 7.20 -8.08 -16.72
C GLU A 56 6.89 -9.30 -15.82
N ALA A 57 7.13 -9.22 -14.51
CA ALA A 57 6.89 -10.33 -13.57
C ALA A 57 5.49 -10.35 -12.92
N TYR A 58 4.83 -9.19 -12.76
CA TYR A 58 3.53 -9.08 -12.08
C TYR A 58 2.71 -7.90 -12.60
N ASP A 59 1.44 -8.15 -12.88
CA ASP A 59 0.46 -7.08 -13.13
C ASP A 59 0.10 -6.33 -11.84
N GLY A 60 -0.47 -5.13 -11.99
CA GLY A 60 -0.85 -4.29 -10.86
C GLY A 60 -1.83 -4.95 -9.89
N ASN A 61 -2.77 -5.76 -10.40
CA ASN A 61 -3.76 -6.48 -9.59
C ASN A 61 -3.11 -7.49 -8.66
N THR A 62 -2.13 -8.23 -9.17
CA THR A 62 -1.39 -9.25 -8.45
C THR A 62 -0.51 -8.61 -7.40
N LYS A 63 0.20 -7.53 -7.76
CA LYS A 63 1.00 -6.75 -6.80
C LYS A 63 0.14 -6.27 -5.63
N PHE A 64 -1.01 -5.67 -5.92
CA PHE A 64 -1.95 -5.21 -4.89
C PHE A 64 -2.44 -6.35 -3.99
N SER A 65 -2.82 -7.48 -4.59
CA SER A 65 -3.35 -8.63 -3.85
C SER A 65 -2.30 -9.21 -2.91
N ILE A 66 -1.06 -9.35 -3.37
CA ILE A 66 0.08 -9.80 -2.57
C ILE A 66 0.34 -8.84 -1.39
N ILE A 67 0.41 -7.53 -1.66
CA ILE A 67 0.67 -6.51 -0.63
C ILE A 67 -0.45 -6.51 0.42
N ASN A 68 -1.72 -6.54 0.00
CA ASN A 68 -2.84 -6.53 0.93
C ASN A 68 -2.95 -7.81 1.75
N LEU A 69 -2.69 -8.97 1.15
CA LEU A 69 -2.71 -10.25 1.85
C LEU A 69 -1.66 -10.29 2.96
N TYR A 70 -0.40 -10.02 2.63
CA TYR A 70 0.68 -10.07 3.62
C TYR A 70 0.61 -8.88 4.59
N GLY A 71 0.25 -7.69 4.11
CA GLY A 71 0.08 -6.52 4.96
C GLY A 71 -0.99 -6.73 6.03
N LYS A 72 -2.14 -7.30 5.66
CA LYS A 72 -3.21 -7.66 6.60
C LYS A 72 -2.73 -8.67 7.64
N ASN A 73 -2.05 -9.74 7.21
CA ASN A 73 -1.52 -10.75 8.13
C ASN A 73 -0.51 -10.16 9.12
N ILE A 74 0.39 -9.28 8.64
CA ILE A 74 1.36 -8.56 9.49
C ILE A 74 0.64 -7.68 10.51
N LYS A 75 -0.38 -6.91 10.09
CA LYS A 75 -1.16 -6.06 10.99
C LYS A 75 -1.90 -6.87 12.06
N MET A 76 -2.42 -8.04 11.69
CA MET A 76 -3.09 -8.96 12.60
C MET A 76 -2.13 -9.84 13.43
N ASN A 77 -0.81 -9.65 13.29
CA ASN A 77 0.24 -10.48 13.89
C ASN A 77 0.16 -11.98 13.55
N ILE A 78 -0.48 -12.36 12.43
CA ILE A 78 -0.54 -13.74 11.95
C ILE A 78 0.77 -14.05 11.22
N ASP A 79 1.54 -15.03 11.72
CA ASP A 79 2.85 -15.44 11.16
C ASP A 79 3.72 -14.25 10.75
N LYS A 80 3.75 -13.23 11.60
CA LYS A 80 4.23 -11.88 11.26
C LYS A 80 5.62 -11.90 10.62
N GLU A 81 6.56 -12.63 11.21
CA GLU A 81 7.94 -12.71 10.71
C GLU A 81 8.02 -13.35 9.32
N GLN A 82 7.24 -14.42 9.09
CA GLN A 82 7.23 -15.10 7.80
C GLN A 82 6.57 -14.23 6.73
N ASN A 83 5.47 -13.56 7.05
CA ASN A 83 4.80 -12.63 6.14
C ASN A 83 5.67 -11.40 5.83
N LEU A 84 6.39 -10.87 6.83
CA LEU A 84 7.34 -9.77 6.65
C LEU A 84 8.52 -10.20 5.76
N LYS A 85 9.04 -11.43 5.92
CA LYS A 85 10.07 -11.99 5.03
C LYS A 85 9.57 -12.12 3.59
N LYS A 86 8.36 -12.63 3.39
CA LYS A 86 7.72 -12.75 2.05
C LYS A 86 7.54 -11.38 1.41
N LEU A 87 7.02 -10.41 2.17
CA LEU A 87 6.79 -9.05 1.69
C LEU A 87 8.10 -8.32 1.37
N ARG A 88 9.14 -8.50 2.18
CA ARG A 88 10.49 -7.99 1.92
C ARG A 88 11.06 -8.53 0.62
N ASN A 89 10.98 -9.84 0.41
CA ASN A 89 11.47 -10.47 -0.83
C ASN A 89 10.72 -9.94 -2.04
N PHE A 90 9.39 -9.83 -1.93
CA PHE A 90 8.55 -9.27 -3.00
C PHE A 90 8.91 -7.81 -3.32
N ALA A 91 9.12 -6.98 -2.31
CA ALA A 91 9.51 -5.58 -2.48
C ALA A 91 10.89 -5.46 -3.17
N LYS A 92 11.85 -6.29 -2.79
CA LYS A 92 13.18 -6.34 -3.43
C LYS A 92 13.13 -6.78 -4.89
N ILE A 93 12.21 -7.67 -5.26
CA ILE A 93 12.05 -8.12 -6.65
C ILE A 93 11.41 -7.01 -7.51
N THR A 94 10.41 -6.32 -6.96
CA THR A 94 9.60 -5.35 -7.73
C THR A 94 10.18 -3.92 -7.72
N ALA A 95 10.94 -3.57 -6.69
CA ALA A 95 11.53 -2.24 -6.53
C ALA A 95 12.91 -2.28 -5.85
N PRO A 96 13.91 -2.97 -6.44
CA PRO A 96 15.24 -3.19 -5.84
C PRO A 96 16.03 -1.91 -5.54
N GLN A 97 15.67 -0.77 -6.14
CA GLN A 97 16.36 0.51 -5.97
C GLN A 97 16.29 1.08 -4.54
N PHE A 98 15.35 0.62 -3.72
CA PHE A 98 15.19 1.13 -2.35
C PHE A 98 15.96 0.28 -1.34
N SER A 99 16.68 0.95 -0.43
CA SER A 99 17.45 0.31 0.63
C SER A 99 16.60 -0.12 1.83
N LYS A 100 15.43 0.51 2.00
CA LYS A 100 14.48 0.27 3.10
C LYS A 100 13.05 0.42 2.59
N TYR A 101 12.16 -0.37 3.17
CA TYR A 101 10.74 -0.39 2.83
C TYR A 101 9.89 -0.13 4.06
N ILE A 102 8.75 0.52 3.88
CA ILE A 102 7.79 0.82 4.94
C ILE A 102 6.41 0.33 4.50
N LEU A 103 5.79 -0.50 5.35
CA LEU A 103 4.39 -0.91 5.18
C LEU A 103 3.50 0.14 5.83
N VAL A 104 2.56 0.67 5.05
CA VAL A 104 1.57 1.65 5.51
C VAL A 104 0.18 1.10 5.23
N GLU A 105 -0.71 1.17 6.21
CA GLU A 105 -2.15 1.04 5.97
C GLU A 105 -2.71 2.43 5.65
N GLU A 106 -3.42 2.52 4.53
CA GLU A 106 -4.14 3.72 4.15
C GLU A 106 -5.64 3.47 4.28
N SER A 107 -6.34 4.36 4.96
CA SER A 107 -7.79 4.35 5.03
C SER A 107 -8.39 5.58 4.38
N PHE A 108 -9.47 5.38 3.63
CA PHE A 108 -10.15 6.45 2.92
C PHE A 108 -11.64 6.16 2.78
N ASN A 109 -12.43 7.23 2.69
CA ASN A 109 -13.88 7.12 2.54
C ASN A 109 -14.24 7.10 1.04
N PHE A 110 -14.78 5.97 0.56
CA PHE A 110 -15.18 5.82 -0.84
C PHE A 110 -16.32 6.74 -1.26
N GLN A 111 -17.23 7.09 -0.35
CA GLN A 111 -18.34 7.99 -0.65
C GLN A 111 -17.86 9.41 -0.94
N LYS A 112 -16.64 9.74 -0.50
CA LYS A 112 -15.98 11.04 -0.68
C LYS A 112 -14.99 11.06 -1.84
N ILE A 113 -14.97 10.01 -2.66
CA ILE A 113 -13.99 9.89 -3.76
C ILE A 113 -14.17 10.95 -4.85
N ASN A 114 -15.38 11.51 -4.98
CA ASN A 114 -15.69 12.59 -5.92
C ASN A 114 -15.47 14.00 -5.32
N GLU A 115 -15.04 14.10 -4.06
CA GLU A 115 -14.67 15.39 -3.46
C GLU A 115 -13.30 15.85 -4.01
N GLU A 116 -13.12 17.15 -4.23
CA GLU A 116 -11.89 17.72 -4.81
C GLU A 116 -10.60 17.37 -4.03
N LYS A 117 -10.74 17.03 -2.74
CA LYS A 117 -9.64 16.60 -1.86
C LYS A 117 -10.07 15.37 -1.06
N ILE A 118 -9.59 14.21 -1.48
CA ILE A 118 -9.81 12.98 -0.72
C ILE A 118 -8.89 12.97 0.49
N LYS A 119 -9.48 12.86 1.69
CA LYS A 119 -8.73 12.66 2.92
C LYS A 119 -8.31 11.18 3.03
N ILE A 120 -7.01 10.93 2.98
CA ILE A 120 -6.42 9.62 3.19
C ILE A 120 -5.74 9.63 4.56
N ASN A 121 -6.16 8.75 5.47
CA ASN A 121 -5.47 8.52 6.73
C ASN A 121 -4.41 7.45 6.52
N GLN A 122 -3.23 7.64 7.12
CA GLN A 122 -2.10 6.75 6.94
C GLN A 122 -1.58 6.28 8.30
N GLU A 123 -1.41 4.97 8.46
CA GLU A 123 -0.85 4.33 9.64
C GLU A 123 0.41 3.54 9.24
N ILE A 124 1.56 3.90 9.79
CA ILE A 124 2.80 3.13 9.58
C ILE A 124 2.70 1.85 10.39
N ILE A 125 2.71 0.71 9.71
CA ILE A 125 2.61 -0.61 10.35
C ILE A 125 4.00 -1.10 10.77
N THR A 126 4.98 -1.06 9.86
CA THR A 126 6.34 -1.53 10.15
C THR A 126 7.34 -1.10 9.06
N GLU A 127 8.62 -1.04 9.42
CA GLU A 127 9.76 -0.87 8.52
C GLU A 127 10.45 -2.22 8.31
N PHE A 128 10.83 -2.55 7.08
CA PHE A 128 11.45 -3.83 6.72
C PHE A 128 12.43 -3.74 5.55
#